data_AF-A0A933WCV5-F1
#
_entry.id   AF-A0A933WCV5-F1
#
_cell.length_a   1.000
_cell.length_b   1.000
_cell.length_c   1.000
_cell.angle_alpha   90.00
_cell.angle_beta   90.00
_cell.angle_gamma   90.00
#
_symmetry.space_group_name_H-M   'P 1'
#
loop_
_entity.id
_entity.type
_entity.pdbx_description
1 polymer ?
#
loop_
_entity_poly.entity_id
_entity_poly.type
_entity_poly.pdbx_seq_one_letter_code
_entity_poly.pdbx_strand_id
1 'polypeptide(L)' 'MTSFNKVILIGNLTRDPEIRYTPNGTPVASFAIAVNRKYKQGEETKEEVSYIDIVVFGKQAENCSKYLG' A
#
# COMPACT_ATOMS: atom_id res chain seq x y z
N MET A 1 -4.28 -10.20 26.83
CA MET A 1 -3.95 -10.94 25.60
C MET A 1 -3.32 -9.93 24.65
N THR A 2 -2.04 -10.05 24.34
CA THR A 2 -1.33 -9.07 23.48
C THR A 2 -1.14 -9.71 22.12
N SER A 3 -1.78 -9.16 21.09
CA SER A 3 -1.58 -9.58 19.70
C SER A 3 -0.54 -8.69 19.03
N PHE A 4 0.42 -9.30 18.34
CA PHE A 4 1.41 -8.60 17.53
C PHE A 4 1.06 -8.77 16.05
N ASN A 5 0.88 -7.65 15.35
CA ASN A 5 0.68 -7.64 13.92
C ASN A 5 1.67 -6.67 13.27
N LYS A 6 2.54 -7.20 12.41
CA LYS A 6 3.48 -6.44 11.60
C LYS A 6 3.38 -6.94 10.16
N VAL A 7 3.13 -6.01 9.24
CA VAL A 7 3.08 -6.28 7.80
C VAL A 7 4.20 -5.49 7.13
N ILE A 8 4.98 -6.16 6.27
CA ILE A 8 6.03 -5.55 5.46
C ILE A 8 5.71 -5.86 4.00
N LEU A 9 5.55 -4.82 3.19
CA LEU A 9 5.20 -4.93 1.77
C LEU A 9 6.21 -4.18 0.93
N ILE A 10 6.53 -4.72 -0.24
CA ILE A 10 7.35 -4.08 -1.25
C ILE A 10 6.64 -4.26 -2.58
N GLY A 11 6.34 -3.17 -3.26
CA GLY A 11 5.56 -3.17 -4.50
C GLY A 11 5.57 -1.80 -5.15
N ASN A 12 4.88 -1.70 -6.27
CA ASN A 12 4.75 -0.46 -7.05
C ASN A 12 3.36 0.14 -6.86
N LEU A 13 3.25 1.47 -6.88
CA LEU A 13 1.96 2.16 -6.84
C LEU A 13 1.15 1.81 -8.09
N THR A 14 -0.15 1.55 -7.89
CA THR A 14 -1.09 1.28 -8.99
C THR A 14 -2.00 2.47 -9.27
N ARG A 15 -2.01 3.43 -8.35
CA ARG A 15 -2.67 4.74 -8.45
C ARG A 15 -1.96 5.72 -7.53
N ASP A 16 -2.01 6.99 -7.89
CA ASP A 16 -1.44 8.07 -7.07
C ASP A 16 -2.16 8.16 -5.72
N PRO A 17 -1.47 8.59 -4.64
CA PRO A 17 -2.11 8.79 -3.35
C PRO A 17 -3.11 9.95 -3.35
N GLU A 18 -4.34 9.63 -3.02
CA GLU A 18 -5.39 10.63 -2.79
C GLU A 18 -5.35 11.08 -1.34
N ILE A 19 -5.13 12.38 -1.10
CA ILE A 19 -5.14 12.96 0.25
C ILE A 19 -6.49 13.57 0.58
N ARG A 20 -6.99 13.26 1.78
CA ARG A 20 -8.20 13.82 2.38
C ARG A 20 -7.92 14.21 3.82
N TYR A 21 -8.73 15.09 4.39
CA TYR A 21 -8.63 15.48 5.79
C TYR A 21 -9.86 14.97 6.55
N THR A 22 -9.65 14.37 7.72
CA THR A 22 -10.75 14.00 8.60
C THR A 22 -11.43 15.25 9.16
N PRO A 23 -12.65 15.14 9.74
CA PRO A 23 -13.30 16.28 10.41
C PRO A 23 -12.45 16.91 11.53
N ASN A 24 -11.55 16.12 12.13
CA ASN A 24 -10.62 16.58 13.15
C ASN A 24 -9.32 17.19 12.56
N GLY A 25 -9.27 17.42 11.25
CA GLY A 25 -8.13 18.02 10.54
C GLY A 25 -6.94 17.08 10.32
N THR A 26 -7.07 15.78 10.59
CA THR A 26 -5.97 14.83 10.39
C THR A 26 -5.86 14.46 8.91
N PRO A 27 -4.70 14.61 8.27
CA PRO A 27 -4.51 14.16 6.88
C PRO A 27 -4.50 12.63 6.78
N VAL A 28 -5.12 12.13 5.72
CA VAL A 28 -5.24 10.71 5.39
C VAL A 28 -4.98 10.54 3.90
N ALA A 29 -4.02 9.69 3.54
CA ALA A 29 -3.68 9.38 2.16
C ALA A 29 -4.10 7.94 1.85
N SER A 30 -4.78 7.74 0.72
CA SER A 30 -5.23 6.43 0.26
C SER A 30 -4.61 6.11 -1.10
N PHE A 31 -3.97 4.96 -1.21
CA PHE A 31 -3.38 4.46 -2.46
C PHE A 31 -3.42 2.93 -2.49
N ALA A 32 -2.97 2.33 -3.59
CA ALA A 32 -2.77 0.89 -3.66
C ALA A 32 -1.40 0.56 -4.25
N ILE A 33 -0.87 -0.58 -3.83
CA ILE A 33 0.34 -1.16 -4.40
C ILE A 33 0.07 -2.51 -5.03
N ALA A 34 0.79 -2.81 -6.11
CA ALA A 34 0.89 -4.13 -6.71
C ALA A 34 2.14 -4.82 -6.17
N VAL A 35 1.94 -6.01 -5.60
CA VAL A 35 3.00 -6.90 -5.14
C VAL A 35 3.00 -8.15 -6.01
N ASN A 36 4.06 -8.33 -6.79
CA ASN A 36 4.17 -9.44 -7.73
C ASN A 36 4.88 -10.62 -7.07
N ARG A 37 4.35 -11.82 -7.29
CA ARG A 37 4.95 -13.08 -6.86
C ARG A 37 5.09 -14.01 -8.06
N LYS A 38 6.32 -14.43 -8.34
CA LYS A 38 6.61 -15.48 -9.34
C LYS A 38 6.86 -16.80 -8.63
N TYR A 39 6.20 -17.86 -9.07
CA TYR A 39 6.38 -19.20 -8.52
C TYR A 39 6.26 -20.25 -9.61
N LYS A 40 6.89 -21.41 -9.39
CA LYS A 40 6.77 -22.55 -10.31
C LYS A 40 5.55 -23.38 -9.95
N GLN A 41 4.78 -23.77 -10.96
CA GLN A 41 3.72 -24.76 -10.84
C GLN A 41 3.96 -25.83 -11.91
N GLY A 42 4.63 -26.92 -11.52
CA GLY A 42 5.11 -27.93 -12.46
C GLY A 42 6.23 -27.39 -13.36
N GLU A 43 6.08 -27.56 -14.67
CA GLU A 43 7.04 -27.04 -15.67
C GLU A 43 6.79 -25.57 -16.03
N GLU A 44 5.66 -24.99 -15.63
CA GLU A 44 5.31 -23.61 -15.93
C GLU A 44 5.71 -22.65 -14.80
N THR A 45 6.18 -21.46 -15.17
CA THR A 45 6.34 -20.34 -14.23
C THR A 45 5.09 -19.49 -14.27
N LYS A 46 4.40 -19.36 -13.13
CA LYS A 46 3.24 -18.48 -12.98
C LYS A 46 3.63 -17.19 -12.29
N GLU A 47 2.96 -16.12 -12.69
CA GLU A 47 3.04 -14.80 -12.08
C GLU A 47 1.67 -14.44 -11.51
N GLU A 48 1.66 -14.03 -10.26
CA GLU A 48 0.47 -13.59 -9.54
C GLU A 48 0.72 -12.19 -8.98
N VAL A 49 -0.27 -11.32 -9.09
CA VAL A 49 -0.19 -9.94 -8.61
C VAL A 49 -1.25 -9.72 -7.55
N SER A 50 -0.81 -9.32 -6.35
CA SER A 50 -1.70 -8.90 -5.27
C SER A 50 -1.81 -7.38 -5.25
N TYR A 51 -3.03 -6.87 -5.29
CA TYR A 51 -3.33 -5.46 -5.14
C TYR A 51 -3.74 -5.18 -3.70
N ILE A 52 -3.02 -4.29 -3.03
CA ILE A 52 -3.21 -4.02 -1.60
C ILE A 52 -3.51 -2.54 -1.42
N ASP A 53 -4.70 -2.25 -0.89
CA ASP A 53 -5.09 -0.89 -0.51
C ASP A 53 -4.40 -0.49 0.80
N ILE A 54 -3.81 0.70 0.81
CA ILE A 54 -3.07 1.27 1.93
C ILE A 54 -3.68 2.62 2.29
N VAL A 55 -3.91 2.80 3.60
CA VAL A 55 -4.34 4.08 4.20
C VAL A 55 -3.27 4.54 5.17
N VAL A 56 -2.73 5.73 4.95
CA VAL A 56 -1.68 6.35 5.78
C VAL A 56 -2.25 7.59 6.45
N PHE A 57 -1.89 7.84 7.71
CA PHE A 57 -2.39 8.96 8.52
C PHE A 57 -1.28 9.96 8.87
N GLY A 58 -1.68 11.21 9.17
CA GLY A 58 -0.81 12.23 9.73
C GLY A 58 0.28 12.69 8.76
N LYS A 59 1.45 13.07 9.29
CA LYS A 59 2.56 13.60 8.48
C LYS A 59 3.01 12.65 7.36
N GLN A 60 2.93 11.33 7.58
CA GLN A 60 3.27 10.36 6.53
C GLN A 60 2.28 10.41 5.37
N ALA A 61 1.00 10.69 5.63
CA ALA A 61 -0.01 10.86 4.59
C ALA A 61 0.34 12.02 3.65
N GLU A 62 0.76 13.16 4.22
CA GLU A 62 1.22 14.31 3.43
C GLU A 62 2.45 13.97 2.59
N ASN A 63 3.43 13.28 3.17
CA ASN A 63 4.63 12.87 2.44
C ASN A 63 4.28 11.93 1.29
N CYS A 64 3.36 10.98 1.50
CA CYS A 64 2.87 10.11 0.45
C CYS A 64 2.29 10.95 -0.71
N SER A 65 1.35 11.85 -0.42
CA SER A 65 0.75 12.69 -1.48
C SER A 65 1.74 13.65 -2.17
N LYS A 66 2.79 14.10 -1.47
CA LYS A 66 3.78 15.05 -2.02
C LYS A 66 4.86 14.39 -2.87
N TYR A 67 5.24 13.16 -2.55
CA TYR A 67 6.45 12.53 -3.11
C TYR A 67 6.22 11.20 -3.82
N LEU A 68 5.07 10.55 -3.58
CA LEU A 68 4.70 9.35 -4.31
C LEU A 68 3.82 9.77 -5.49
N GLY A 69 4.40 9.81 -6.69
CA GLY A 69 3.79 10.19 -7.96
C GLY A 69 4.80 10.07 -9.08
#